data_AF-A0A7S1SXM2-F1
#
_entry.id   AF-A0A7S1SXM2-F1
#
_cell.length_a   1.000
_cell.length_b   1.000
_cell.length_c   1.000
_cell.angle_alpha   90.00
_cell.angle_beta   90.00
_cell.angle_gamma   90.00
#
_symmetry.space_group_name_H-M   'P 1'
#
loop_
_entity.id
_entity.type
_entity.pdbx_description
1 polymer ?
#
loop_
_entity_poly.entity_id
_entity_poly.type
_entity_poly.pdbx_seq_one_letter_code
_entity_poly.pdbx_strand_id
1 'polypeptide(L)'
;VTIACGDSCALLEGTLHALGTLCLNREDSRKQLMDAKVLGQIVRALENQAPGVREAACLCVRSLSRTVKLQRSALMEADVAAPLLRLLRDPSLEVQQMASAAICNMVLDFSMIKEQVLKMG
;
A
#
# COMPACT_ATOMS: atom_id res chain seq x y z
N VAL A 1 -24.43 -22.74 4.24
CA VAL A 1 -23.17 -22.71 5.01
C VAL A 1 -22.40 -21.48 4.55
N THR A 2 -22.60 -20.35 5.22
CA THR A 2 -22.17 -19.02 4.72
C THR A 2 -21.26 -18.29 5.72
N ILE A 3 -20.69 -19.01 6.69
CA ILE A 3 -20.03 -18.41 7.86
C ILE A 3 -18.49 -18.32 7.72
N ALA A 4 -17.85 -18.98 6.75
CA ALA A 4 -16.38 -19.05 6.71
C ALA A 4 -15.66 -17.82 6.12
N CYS A 5 -16.33 -16.96 5.34
CA CYS A 5 -15.67 -15.84 4.66
C CYS A 5 -15.46 -14.63 5.59
N GLY A 6 -16.39 -14.39 6.54
CA GLY A 6 -16.37 -13.22 7.43
C GLY A 6 -15.16 -13.18 8.37
N ASP A 7 -14.88 -14.29 9.05
CA ASP A 7 -13.76 -14.37 10.01
C ASP A 7 -12.40 -14.26 9.30
N SER A 8 -12.30 -14.83 8.10
CA SER A 8 -11.08 -14.80 7.28
C SER A 8 -10.75 -13.39 6.79
N CYS A 9 -11.77 -12.63 6.36
CA CYS A 9 -11.60 -11.25 5.90
C CYS A 9 -11.27 -10.30 7.06
N ALA A 10 -11.93 -10.45 8.22
CA ALA A 10 -11.65 -9.63 9.40
C ALA A 10 -10.22 -9.86 9.92
N LEU A 11 -9.75 -11.11 9.93
CA LEU A 11 -8.38 -11.43 10.30
C LEU A 11 -7.37 -10.84 9.30
N LEU A 12 -7.64 -10.98 8.00
CA LEU A 12 -6.77 -10.43 6.95
C LEU A 12 -6.70 -8.90 7.03
N GLU A 13 -7.83 -8.24 7.19
CA GLU A 13 -7.93 -6.79 7.39
C GLU A 13 -7.10 -6.36 8.60
N GLY A 14 -7.33 -6.95 9.78
CA GLY A 14 -6.59 -6.59 10.99
C GLY A 14 -5.09 -6.83 10.85
N THR A 15 -4.69 -7.92 10.18
CA THR A 15 -3.29 -8.24 9.93
C THR A 15 -2.65 -7.19 9.02
N LEU A 16 -3.26 -6.87 7.88
CA LEU A 16 -2.76 -5.87 6.94
C LEU A 16 -2.72 -4.48 7.60
N HIS A 17 -3.74 -4.13 8.38
CA HIS A 17 -3.78 -2.84 9.06
C HIS A 17 -2.65 -2.71 10.09
N ALA A 18 -2.39 -3.76 10.87
CA ALA A 18 -1.26 -3.80 11.81
C ALA A 18 0.08 -3.68 11.08
N LEU A 19 0.28 -4.43 9.98
CA LEU A 19 1.50 -4.38 9.18
C LEU A 19 1.75 -2.99 8.57
N GLY A 20 0.72 -2.39 7.98
CA GLY A 20 0.77 -1.04 7.44
C GLY A 20 1.15 -0.02 8.52
N THR A 21 0.49 -0.09 9.67
CA THR A 21 0.76 0.79 10.81
C THR A 21 2.19 0.66 11.35
N LEU A 22 2.70 -0.57 11.52
CA LEU A 22 4.09 -0.80 11.93
C LEU A 22 5.09 -0.19 10.94
N CYS A 23 4.78 -0.30 9.65
CA CYS A 23 5.59 0.25 8.58
C CYS A 23 5.53 1.79 8.48
N LEU A 24 4.56 2.46 9.13
CA LEU A 24 4.46 3.91 9.08
C LEU A 24 5.70 4.60 9.66
N ASN A 25 6.17 4.18 10.83
CA ASN A 25 7.19 4.96 11.55
C ASN A 25 8.55 4.28 11.64
N ARG A 26 8.69 3.05 11.14
CA ARG A 26 9.90 2.23 11.33
C ARG A 26 10.49 1.76 10.00
N GLU A 27 11.68 2.24 9.67
CA GLU A 27 12.42 1.79 8.47
C GLU A 27 12.72 0.30 8.49
N ASP A 28 13.14 -0.24 9.65
CA ASP A 28 13.47 -1.66 9.78
C ASP A 28 12.26 -2.55 9.54
N SER A 29 11.07 -2.15 10.03
CA SER A 29 9.83 -2.88 9.79
C SER A 29 9.48 -2.92 8.30
N ARG A 30 9.75 -1.85 7.55
CA ARG A 30 9.56 -1.83 6.09
C ARG A 30 10.50 -2.80 5.38
N LYS A 31 11.79 -2.83 5.77
CA LYS A 31 12.76 -3.77 5.20
C LYS A 31 12.34 -5.22 5.48
N GLN A 32 12.04 -5.53 6.74
CA GLN A 32 11.56 -6.85 7.16
C GLN A 32 10.31 -7.29 6.39
N LEU A 33 9.36 -6.37 6.16
CA LEU A 33 8.15 -6.69 5.40
C LEU A 33 8.46 -7.02 3.93
N MET A 34 9.39 -6.30 3.31
CA MET A 34 9.82 -6.57 1.94
C MET A 34 10.57 -7.90 1.83
N ASP A 35 11.45 -8.20 2.80
CA ASP A 35 12.21 -9.45 2.86
C ASP A 35 11.30 -10.67 3.07
N ALA A 36 10.18 -10.49 3.77
CA ALA A 36 9.15 -11.52 3.95
C ALA A 36 8.36 -11.84 2.67
N LYS A 37 8.63 -11.16 1.54
CA LYS A 37 8.00 -11.39 0.23
C LYS A 37 6.48 -11.34 0.25
N VAL A 38 5.89 -10.57 1.15
CA VAL A 38 4.42 -10.46 1.31
C VAL A 38 3.77 -9.55 0.27
N LEU A 39 4.56 -8.86 -0.55
CA LEU A 39 4.06 -7.83 -1.47
C LEU A 39 3.00 -8.37 -2.45
N GLY A 40 3.19 -9.58 -2.98
CA GLY A 40 2.20 -10.20 -3.85
C GLY A 40 0.85 -10.46 -3.15
N GLN A 41 0.85 -10.73 -1.84
CA GLN A 41 -0.38 -10.88 -1.06
C GLN A 41 -1.07 -9.53 -0.83
N ILE A 42 -0.28 -8.48 -0.57
CA ILE A 42 -0.80 -7.10 -0.45
C ILE A 42 -1.46 -6.67 -1.77
N VAL A 43 -0.83 -6.93 -2.92
CA VAL A 43 -1.39 -6.58 -4.23
C VAL A 43 -2.70 -7.33 -4.49
N ARG A 44 -2.77 -8.63 -4.18
CA ARG A 44 -4.03 -9.40 -4.28
C ARG A 44 -5.11 -8.86 -3.35
N ALA A 45 -4.74 -8.38 -2.16
CA ALA A 45 -5.68 -7.81 -1.20
C ALA A 45 -6.30 -6.47 -1.67
N LEU A 46 -5.64 -5.73 -2.57
CA LEU A 46 -6.23 -4.53 -3.20
C LEU A 46 -7.48 -4.84 -4.03
N GLU A 47 -7.65 -6.09 -4.47
CA GLU A 47 -8.80 -6.53 -5.28
C GLU A 47 -9.81 -7.35 -4.45
N ASN A 48 -9.66 -7.37 -3.12
CA ASN A 48 -10.54 -8.13 -2.25
C ASN A 48 -11.99 -7.58 -2.29
N GLN A 49 -12.99 -8.45 -2.09
CA GLN A 49 -14.40 -8.03 -2.06
C GLN A 49 -14.72 -7.16 -0.83
N ALA A 50 -14.04 -7.37 0.29
CA ALA A 50 -14.24 -6.61 1.52
C ALA A 50 -13.52 -5.24 1.43
N PRO A 51 -14.23 -4.11 1.62
CA PRO A 51 -13.63 -2.78 1.54
C PRO A 51 -12.57 -2.53 2.61
N GLY A 52 -12.75 -3.04 3.82
CA GLY A 52 -11.75 -2.91 4.89
C GLY A 52 -10.43 -3.60 4.55
N VAL A 53 -10.47 -4.76 3.90
CA VAL A 53 -9.24 -5.43 3.40
C VAL A 53 -8.55 -4.58 2.33
N ARG A 54 -9.31 -3.96 1.40
CA ARG A 54 -8.74 -3.08 0.38
C ARG A 54 -8.11 -1.83 0.99
N GLU A 55 -8.78 -1.22 1.97
CA GLU A 55 -8.27 -0.07 2.72
C GLU A 55 -6.96 -0.40 3.44
N ALA A 56 -6.93 -1.50 4.19
CA ALA A 56 -5.75 -1.97 4.91
C ALA A 56 -4.58 -2.32 3.96
N ALA A 57 -4.88 -2.88 2.78
CA ALA A 57 -3.90 -3.12 1.73
C ALA A 57 -3.33 -1.80 1.17
N CYS A 58 -4.18 -0.80 0.91
CA CYS A 58 -3.74 0.55 0.51
C CYS A 58 -2.83 1.18 1.58
N LEU A 59 -3.14 1.00 2.86
CA LEU A 59 -2.30 1.47 3.97
C LEU A 59 -0.91 0.82 3.94
N CYS A 60 -0.82 -0.49 3.68
CA CYS A 60 0.46 -1.18 3.51
C CYS A 60 1.28 -0.57 2.37
N VAL A 61 0.66 -0.38 1.19
CA VAL A 61 1.35 0.19 0.02
C VAL A 61 1.81 1.63 0.30
N ARG A 62 0.95 2.47 0.88
CA ARG A 62 1.29 3.84 1.30
C ARG A 62 2.47 3.87 2.27
N SER A 63 2.53 2.91 3.18
CA SER A 63 3.56 2.84 4.21
C SER A 63 4.90 2.43 3.64
N LEU A 64 4.89 1.47 2.70
CA LEU A 64 6.06 0.99 1.96
C LEU A 64 6.58 2.00 0.94
N SER A 65 5.70 2.81 0.32
CA SER A 65 6.10 3.76 -0.73
C SER A 65 6.94 4.93 -0.22
N ARG A 66 6.96 5.20 1.09
CA ARG A 66 7.78 6.27 1.72
C ARG A 66 9.28 5.94 1.84
N THR A 67 9.74 4.76 1.41
CA THR A 67 11.16 4.35 1.52
C THR A 67 12.00 4.72 0.28
N VAL A 68 13.33 4.61 0.42
CA VAL A 68 14.37 4.79 -0.61
C VAL A 68 14.16 3.95 -1.88
N LYS A 69 14.87 4.33 -2.96
CA LYS A 69 14.77 3.82 -4.35
C LYS A 69 14.55 2.30 -4.49
N LEU A 70 15.16 1.46 -3.66
CA LEU A 70 15.11 -0.01 -3.79
C LEU A 70 13.71 -0.62 -3.52
N GLN A 71 12.96 -0.11 -2.55
CA GLN A 71 11.60 -0.63 -2.25
C GLN A 71 10.58 -0.20 -3.31
N ARG A 72 10.91 0.83 -4.11
CA ARG A 72 10.05 1.34 -5.18
C ARG A 72 10.09 0.46 -6.42
N SER A 73 11.27 -0.03 -6.80
CA SER A 73 11.40 -1.01 -7.90
C SER A 73 10.56 -2.25 -7.62
N ALA A 74 10.61 -2.77 -6.40
CA ALA A 74 9.78 -3.91 -6.01
C ALA A 74 8.27 -3.63 -6.07
N LEU A 75 7.83 -2.41 -5.70
CA LEU A 75 6.42 -2.00 -5.84
C LEU A 75 5.98 -1.90 -7.31
N MET A 76 6.87 -1.44 -8.20
CA MET A 76 6.61 -1.36 -9.64
C MET A 76 6.59 -2.74 -10.28
N GLU A 77 7.55 -3.59 -9.95
CA GLU A 77 7.63 -4.99 -10.40
C GLU A 77 6.44 -5.84 -9.95
N ALA A 78 5.79 -5.44 -8.85
CA ALA A 78 4.58 -6.09 -8.34
C ALA A 78 3.27 -5.55 -8.95
N ASP A 79 3.33 -4.70 -9.98
CA ASP A 79 2.17 -4.14 -10.69
C ASP A 79 1.13 -3.43 -9.80
N VAL A 80 1.58 -2.81 -8.70
CA VAL A 80 0.67 -2.21 -7.69
C VAL A 80 -0.08 -0.97 -8.21
N ALA A 81 0.43 -0.31 -9.25
CA ALA A 81 -0.12 0.95 -9.76
C ALA A 81 -1.53 0.79 -10.37
N ALA A 82 -1.75 -0.26 -11.16
CA ALA A 82 -3.02 -0.45 -11.85
C ALA A 82 -4.19 -0.76 -10.90
N PRO A 83 -4.04 -1.64 -9.88
CA PRO A 83 -5.05 -1.81 -8.82
C PRO A 83 -5.33 -0.50 -8.07
N LEU A 84 -4.29 0.24 -7.65
CA LEU A 84 -4.48 1.50 -6.92
C LEU A 84 -5.26 2.56 -7.70
N LEU A 85 -4.97 2.71 -8.99
CA LEU A 85 -5.71 3.64 -9.86
C LEU A 85 -7.18 3.25 -10.00
N ARG A 86 -7.50 1.94 -10.03
CA ARG A 86 -8.89 1.46 -10.03
C ARG A 86 -9.61 1.80 -8.73
N LEU A 87 -8.92 1.72 -7.58
CA LEU A 87 -9.49 2.03 -6.27
C LEU A 87 -9.80 3.51 -6.05
N LEU A 88 -9.32 4.43 -6.89
CA LEU A 88 -9.80 5.82 -6.89
C LEU A 88 -11.28 5.96 -7.23
N ARG A 89 -11.89 4.90 -7.80
CA ARG A 89 -13.33 4.83 -8.10
C ARG A 89 -14.05 3.78 -7.24
N ASP A 90 -13.44 3.35 -6.14
CA ASP A 90 -14.03 2.37 -5.22
C ASP A 90 -15.35 2.91 -4.64
N PRO A 91 -16.39 2.08 -4.41
CA PRO A 91 -17.61 2.54 -3.76
C PRO A 91 -17.41 3.05 -2.32
N SER A 92 -16.34 2.63 -1.63
CA SER A 92 -15.99 3.14 -0.28
C SER A 92 -15.12 4.39 -0.38
N LEU A 93 -15.54 5.45 0.31
CA LEU A 93 -14.78 6.69 0.39
C LEU A 93 -13.47 6.52 1.15
N GLU A 94 -13.46 5.68 2.19
CA GLU A 94 -12.29 5.35 2.99
C GLU A 94 -11.22 4.69 2.12
N VAL A 95 -11.63 3.74 1.26
CA VAL A 95 -10.74 3.10 0.28
C VAL A 95 -10.20 4.14 -0.71
N GLN A 96 -11.05 5.02 -1.26
CA GLN A 96 -10.61 6.08 -2.18
C GLN A 96 -9.57 7.01 -1.53
N GLN A 97 -9.82 7.44 -0.29
CA GLN A 97 -8.92 8.31 0.47
C GLN A 97 -7.56 7.63 0.69
N MET A 98 -7.55 6.36 1.12
CA MET A 98 -6.30 5.66 1.37
C MET A 98 -5.55 5.34 0.07
N ALA A 99 -6.25 4.97 -1.00
CA ALA A 99 -5.67 4.77 -2.33
C ALA A 99 -5.06 6.06 -2.88
N SER A 100 -5.76 7.19 -2.77
CA SER A 100 -5.25 8.51 -3.15
C SER A 100 -3.98 8.87 -2.37
N ALA A 101 -3.97 8.65 -1.05
CA ALA A 101 -2.78 8.91 -0.24
C ALA A 101 -1.60 7.98 -0.60
N ALA A 102 -1.86 6.72 -0.94
CA ALA A 102 -0.83 5.79 -1.41
C ALA A 102 -0.23 6.25 -2.74
N ILE A 103 -1.09 6.65 -3.69
CA ILE A 103 -0.68 7.18 -5.00
C ILE A 103 0.10 8.49 -4.84
N CYS A 104 -0.35 9.42 -4.00
CA CYS A 104 0.38 10.66 -3.71
C CYS A 104 1.79 10.36 -3.20
N ASN A 105 1.95 9.41 -2.28
CA ASN A 105 3.29 9.04 -1.82
C ASN A 105 4.14 8.44 -2.95
N MET A 106 3.56 7.61 -3.81
CA MET A 106 4.28 7.06 -4.97
C MET A 106 4.69 8.17 -5.94
N VAL A 107 3.76 9.02 -6.38
CA VAL A 107 3.91 10.13 -7.35
C VAL A 107 4.79 11.28 -6.82
N LEU A 108 4.69 11.63 -5.55
CA LEU A 108 5.52 12.67 -4.96
C LEU A 108 6.96 12.19 -4.72
N ASP A 109 7.20 10.88 -4.52
CA ASP A 109 8.55 10.33 -4.61
C ASP A 109 9.07 10.24 -6.06
N PHE A 110 8.18 10.28 -7.07
CA PHE A 110 8.55 10.58 -8.47
C PHE A 110 8.84 12.06 -8.71
N SER A 111 8.73 12.93 -7.69
CA SER A 111 9.09 14.35 -7.84
C SER A 111 10.62 14.51 -7.94
N MET A 112 11.03 14.52 -9.20
CA MET A 112 12.17 15.24 -9.77
C MET A 112 12.36 16.66 -9.16
N ILE A 113 11.36 17.20 -8.46
CA ILE A 113 11.34 18.51 -7.80
C ILE A 113 12.38 18.61 -6.68
N LYS A 114 12.60 17.57 -5.84
CA LYS A 114 13.61 17.67 -4.75
C LYS A 114 15.03 17.71 -5.31
N GLU A 115 15.34 16.87 -6.30
CA GLU A 115 16.65 16.89 -7.00
C GLU A 115 16.82 18.15 -7.87
N GLN A 116 15.75 18.70 -8.46
CA GLN A 116 15.82 19.96 -9.21
C GLN A 116 16.03 21.17 -8.31
N VAL A 117 15.33 21.26 -7.18
CA VAL A 117 15.50 22.35 -6.20
C VAL A 117 16.90 22.32 -5.59
N LEU A 118 17.44 21.14 -5.29
CA LEU A 118 18.81 20.98 -4.78
C LEU A 118 19.91 21.26 -5.83
N LYS A 119 19.60 21.21 -7.13
CA LYS A 119 20.53 21.60 -8.21
C LYS A 119 20.47 23.09 -8.57
N MET A 120 19.45 23.80 -8.09
CA MET A 120 19.22 25.22 -8.38
C MET A 120 19.66 26.16 -7.25
N GLY A 121 20.10 25.63 -6.11
CA GLY A 121 20.83 26.36 -5.06
C GLY A 121 22.30 26.01 -5.09
#